data_AF-A0A0R3E027-F1
#
_entry.id   AF-A0A0R3E027-F1
#
_cell.length_a   1.000
_cell.length_b   1.000
_cell.length_c   1.000
_cell.angle_alpha   90.00
_cell.angle_beta   90.00
_cell.angle_gamma   90.00
#
_symmetry.space_group_name_H-M   'P 1'
#
loop_
_entity.id
_entity.type
_entity.pdbx_description
1 polymer ?
#
loop_
_entity_poly.entity_id
_entity_poly.type
_entity_poly.pdbx_seq_one_letter_code
_entity_poly.pdbx_strand_id
1 'polypeptide(L)'
;MLVRSLSDATLAAIGKEVSQQPIELVTHQPKPWALPTDCFRNVARKIAEDRGSAQCGYTFHHRFAQKIEGHPLYIYLTHHAVWVSPKGEFVDVTPYPDPRHAPLDHGKKIKFLPDDTADPVVVRGQPIPLPLRFFAVDDNPELKAYVAELNRKEQEACRSLASQA
;
A
#
# COMPACT_ATOMS: atom_id res chain seq x y z
N MET A 1 8.97 25.39 9.18
CA MET A 1 8.01 24.33 9.50
C MET A 1 8.75 23.01 9.41
N LEU A 2 9.14 22.42 10.55
CA LEU A 2 9.88 21.16 10.58
C LEU A 2 8.88 20.05 10.24
N VAL A 3 9.03 19.44 9.06
CA VAL A 3 8.37 18.17 8.76
C VAL A 3 8.93 17.18 9.78
N ARG A 4 8.13 16.80 10.79
CA ARG A 4 8.47 15.66 11.63
C ARG A 4 8.66 14.48 10.69
N SER A 5 9.86 13.92 10.65
CA SER A 5 10.08 12.66 9.94
C SER A 5 9.14 11.62 10.54
N LEU A 6 8.46 10.86 9.69
CA LEU A 6 7.71 9.69 10.12
C LEU A 6 8.67 8.73 10.81
N SER A 7 8.42 8.47 12.10
CA SER A 7 9.24 7.51 12.83
C SER A 7 8.88 6.09 12.42
N ASP A 8 9.86 5.19 12.43
CA ASP A 8 9.59 3.76 12.22
C ASP A 8 8.63 3.21 13.29
N ALA A 9 8.63 3.79 14.50
CA ALA A 9 7.67 3.45 15.55
C ALA A 9 6.22 3.80 15.15
N THR A 10 6.00 4.93 14.48
CA THR A 10 4.69 5.33 13.96
C THR A 10 4.22 4.35 12.89
N LEU A 11 5.09 4.00 11.94
CA LEU A 11 4.76 3.03 10.89
C LEU A 11 4.48 1.64 11.47
N ALA A 12 5.26 1.21 12.46
CA ALA A 12 5.05 -0.06 13.14
C ALA A 12 3.72 -0.10 13.93
N ALA A 13 3.34 1.01 14.58
CA ALA A 13 2.05 1.11 15.27
C ALA A 13 0.89 0.99 14.28
N ILE A 14 0.93 1.76 13.19
CA ILE A 14 -0.06 1.67 12.10
C ILE A 14 -0.10 0.26 11.49
N GLY A 15 1.07 -0.34 11.25
CA GLY A 15 1.18 -1.67 10.67
C GLY A 15 0.47 -2.73 11.53
N LYS A 16 0.59 -2.65 12.86
CA LYS A 16 -0.08 -3.56 13.81
C LYS A 16 -1.61 -3.46 13.81
N GLU A 17 -2.18 -2.33 13.40
CA GLU A 17 -3.63 -2.19 13.19
C GLU A 17 -4.12 -2.88 11.91
N VAL A 18 -3.19 -3.26 11.03
CA VAL A 18 -3.48 -3.84 9.71
C VAL A 18 -3.14 -5.32 9.65
N SER A 19 -1.92 -5.68 10.05
CA SER A 19 -1.39 -7.04 10.01
C SER A 19 -0.54 -7.31 11.25
N GLN A 20 -0.51 -8.57 11.70
CA GLN A 20 0.38 -9.00 12.78
C GLN A 20 1.80 -9.30 12.30
N GLN A 21 2.04 -9.24 10.99
CA GLN A 21 3.35 -9.47 10.40
C GLN A 21 4.25 -8.23 10.51
N PRO A 22 5.58 -8.41 10.55
CA PRO A 22 6.51 -7.28 10.57
C PRO A 22 6.51 -6.52 9.24
N ILE A 23 6.90 -5.24 9.28
CA ILE A 23 7.17 -4.46 8.07
C ILE A 23 8.50 -4.96 7.47
N GLU A 24 8.45 -5.34 6.20
CA GLU A 24 9.59 -5.82 5.42
C GLU A 24 10.15 -4.73 4.52
N LEU A 25 11.47 -4.79 4.31
CA LEU A 25 12.16 -3.99 3.30
C LEU A 25 12.31 -4.78 2.02
N VAL A 26 11.44 -4.51 1.06
CA VAL A 26 11.35 -5.21 -0.22
C VAL A 26 12.25 -4.56 -1.25
N THR A 27 12.95 -5.35 -2.06
CA THR A 27 13.78 -4.82 -3.14
C THR A 27 12.90 -4.27 -4.25
N HIS A 28 13.07 -3.00 -4.62
CA HIS A 28 12.38 -2.42 -5.76
C HIS A 28 13.18 -2.68 -7.04
N GLN A 29 12.65 -3.53 -7.90
CA GLN A 29 13.27 -3.91 -9.17
C GLN A 29 12.20 -4.03 -10.27
N PRO A 30 11.70 -2.89 -10.77
CA PRO A 30 10.64 -2.88 -11.75
C PRO A 30 11.08 -3.56 -13.05
N LYS A 31 10.15 -4.26 -13.70
CA LYS A 31 10.41 -4.90 -14.99
C LYS A 31 10.00 -3.97 -16.15
N PRO A 32 10.70 -3.98 -17.29
CA PRO A 32 10.36 -3.13 -18.43
C PRO A 32 8.94 -3.34 -18.97
N TRP A 33 8.40 -4.55 -18.79
CA TRP A 33 7.05 -4.91 -19.22
C TRP A 33 5.97 -4.61 -18.19
N ALA A 34 6.35 -4.26 -16.95
CA ALA A 34 5.42 -4.07 -15.85
C ALA A 34 4.65 -2.76 -16.03
N LEU A 35 3.34 -2.81 -15.77
CA LEU A 35 2.50 -1.63 -15.85
C LEU A 35 2.42 -0.94 -14.48
N PRO A 36 2.45 0.40 -14.43
CA PRO A 36 2.15 1.12 -13.19
C PRO A 36 0.78 0.69 -12.65
N THR A 37 0.63 0.60 -11.34
CA THR A 37 -0.64 0.27 -10.64
C THR A 37 -1.24 -1.12 -10.90
N ASP A 38 -0.62 -1.98 -11.72
CA ASP A 38 -1.11 -3.34 -12.02
C ASP A 38 -0.30 -4.43 -11.30
N CYS A 39 -0.08 -4.24 -9.99
CA CYS A 39 0.87 -5.06 -9.22
C CYS A 39 0.53 -6.56 -9.20
N PHE A 40 -0.76 -6.93 -9.10
CA PHE A 40 -1.19 -8.33 -9.12
C PHE A 40 -0.88 -9.02 -10.43
N ARG A 41 -1.18 -8.39 -11.57
CA ARG A 41 -0.86 -8.98 -12.87
C ARG A 41 0.63 -8.97 -13.14
N ASN A 42 1.34 -7.94 -12.67
CA ASN A 42 2.79 -7.91 -12.76
C ASN A 42 3.41 -9.10 -12.02
N VAL A 43 2.98 -9.35 -10.78
CA VAL A 43 3.46 -10.49 -10.00
C VAL A 43 3.04 -11.83 -10.63
N ALA A 44 1.81 -11.95 -11.11
CA ALA A 44 1.35 -13.17 -11.80
C ALA A 44 2.21 -13.49 -13.03
N ARG A 45 2.53 -12.49 -13.84
CA ARG A 45 3.45 -12.63 -14.97
C ARG A 45 4.85 -13.04 -14.50
N LYS A 46 5.35 -12.41 -13.44
CA LYS A 46 6.68 -12.72 -12.87
C LYS A 46 6.76 -14.17 -12.37
N ILE A 47 5.68 -14.70 -11.79
CA ILE A 47 5.58 -16.10 -11.36
C ILE A 47 5.58 -17.03 -12.58
N ALA A 48 4.87 -16.67 -13.65
CA ALA A 48 4.86 -17.47 -14.88
C ALA A 48 6.25 -17.53 -15.55
N GLU A 49 7.00 -16.43 -15.54
CA GLU A 49 8.34 -16.35 -16.13
C GLU A 49 9.40 -17.06 -15.26
N ASP A 50 9.43 -16.77 -13.96
CA ASP A 50 10.57 -17.09 -13.09
C ASP A 50 10.21 -17.98 -11.88
N ARG A 51 9.01 -18.56 -11.85
CA ARG A 51 8.44 -19.32 -10.71
C ARG A 51 8.34 -18.46 -9.44
N GLY A 52 8.25 -19.07 -8.27
CA GLY A 52 8.07 -18.38 -6.98
C GLY A 52 6.59 -18.26 -6.61
N SER A 53 6.26 -17.26 -5.79
CA SER A 53 4.90 -17.00 -5.32
C SER A 53 4.59 -15.51 -5.24
N ALA A 54 3.33 -15.19 -4.97
CA ALA A 54 2.89 -13.84 -4.64
C ALA A 54 2.82 -13.71 -3.12
N GLN A 55 3.21 -12.54 -2.60
CA GLN A 55 2.82 -12.10 -1.27
C GLN A 55 1.98 -10.83 -1.41
N CYS A 56 0.76 -10.88 -0.90
CA CYS A 56 -0.11 -9.72 -0.80
C CYS A 56 0.10 -9.00 0.54
N GLY A 57 -0.24 -7.72 0.56
CA GLY A 57 -0.04 -6.85 1.71
C GLY A 57 -0.25 -5.40 1.34
N TYR A 58 0.46 -4.50 2.02
CA TYR A 58 0.27 -3.07 1.86
C TYR A 58 1.58 -2.33 1.72
N THR A 59 1.59 -1.31 0.88
CA THR A 59 2.67 -0.31 0.84
C THR A 59 2.25 0.94 1.60
N PHE A 60 3.20 1.58 2.28
CA PHE A 60 2.94 2.81 3.04
C PHE A 60 3.14 4.04 2.17
N HIS A 61 2.23 5.00 2.25
CA HIS A 61 2.31 6.27 1.55
C HIS A 61 1.96 7.40 2.50
N HIS A 62 2.31 8.63 2.14
CA HIS A 62 1.97 9.81 2.94
C HIS A 62 1.40 10.95 2.09
N ARG A 63 0.58 11.79 2.73
CA ARG A 63 0.03 13.03 2.19
C ARG A 63 -0.17 14.04 3.31
N PHE A 64 -0.42 15.28 2.92
CA PHE A 64 -0.78 16.36 3.84
C PHE A 64 -2.26 16.70 3.69
N ALA A 65 -2.95 16.87 4.81
CA ALA A 65 -4.36 17.24 4.85
C ALA A 65 -4.53 18.73 4.50
N GLN A 66 -4.73 19.02 3.21
CA GLN A 66 -4.76 20.40 2.69
C GLN A 66 -5.87 21.27 3.30
N LYS A 67 -6.92 20.67 3.87
CA LYS A 67 -8.08 21.36 4.45
C LYS A 67 -7.95 21.68 5.93
N ILE A 68 -6.88 21.24 6.58
CA ILE A 68 -6.61 21.49 8.01
C ILE A 68 -5.45 22.49 8.11
N GLU A 69 -5.55 23.45 9.02
CA GLU A 69 -4.48 24.42 9.27
C GLU A 69 -3.18 23.70 9.64
N GLY A 70 -2.06 24.18 9.10
CA GLY A 70 -0.76 23.54 9.28
C GLY A 70 -0.57 22.27 8.45
N HIS A 71 -1.56 21.90 7.62
CA HIS A 71 -1.49 20.79 6.67
C HIS A 71 -0.88 19.51 7.26
N PRO A 72 -1.44 18.97 8.35
CA PRO A 72 -0.86 17.84 9.05
C PRO A 72 -0.73 16.62 8.13
N LEU A 73 0.33 15.84 8.37
CA LEU A 73 0.65 14.62 7.63
C LEU A 73 -0.34 13.51 8.02
N TYR A 74 -0.75 12.68 7.06
CA TYR A 74 -1.41 11.41 7.31
C TYR A 74 -0.78 10.31 6.47
N ILE A 75 -0.95 9.07 6.92
CA ILE A 75 -0.51 7.88 6.21
C ILE A 75 -1.71 7.24 5.51
N TYR A 76 -1.47 6.68 4.33
CA TYR A 76 -2.40 5.75 3.72
C TYR A 76 -1.68 4.51 3.24
N LEU A 77 -2.36 3.37 3.32
CA LEU A 77 -1.88 2.08 2.89
C LEU A 77 -2.60 1.71 1.60
N THR A 78 -1.82 1.29 0.60
CA THR A 78 -2.33 0.82 -0.69
C THR A 78 -2.12 -0.68 -0.78
N HIS A 79 -3.18 -1.42 -1.09
CA HIS A 79 -3.10 -2.87 -1.33
C HIS A 79 -2.13 -3.16 -2.46
N HIS A 80 -1.18 -4.07 -2.23
CA HIS A 80 -0.07 -4.31 -3.12
C HIS A 80 0.32 -5.79 -3.12
N ALA A 81 0.88 -6.24 -4.24
CA ALA A 81 1.48 -7.55 -4.36
C ALA A 81 2.96 -7.42 -4.70
N VAL A 82 3.78 -8.25 -4.04
CA VAL A 82 5.21 -8.41 -4.35
C VAL A 82 5.47 -9.85 -4.78
N TRP A 83 6.50 -10.04 -5.59
CA TRP A 83 6.96 -11.37 -5.99
C TRP A 83 7.90 -11.92 -4.93
N VAL A 84 7.65 -13.14 -4.47
CA VAL A 84 8.58 -13.90 -3.63
C VAL A 84 9.36 -14.84 -4.53
N SER A 85 10.68 -14.63 -4.60
CA SER A 85 11.56 -15.46 -5.42
C SER A 85 11.58 -16.91 -4.93
N PRO A 86 12.01 -17.89 -5.75
CA PRO A 86 12.25 -19.26 -5.27
C PRO A 86 13.24 -19.38 -4.10
N LYS A 87 14.01 -18.33 -3.81
CA LYS A 87 14.92 -18.24 -2.67
C LYS A 87 14.28 -17.58 -1.43
N GLY A 88 13.01 -17.17 -1.51
CA GLY A 88 12.29 -16.49 -0.44
C GLY A 88 12.50 -14.97 -0.40
N GLU A 89 13.10 -14.36 -1.43
CA GLU A 89 13.38 -12.92 -1.44
C GLU A 89 12.17 -12.14 -1.95
N PHE A 90 11.81 -11.06 -1.27
CA PHE A 90 10.70 -10.21 -1.66
C PHE A 90 11.19 -9.16 -2.66
N VAL A 91 10.52 -9.08 -3.82
CA VAL A 91 10.84 -8.13 -4.89
C VAL A 91 9.56 -7.47 -5.39
N ASP A 92 9.55 -6.15 -5.35
CA ASP A 92 8.53 -5.36 -6.01
C ASP A 92 8.93 -5.09 -7.46
N VAL A 93 8.15 -5.66 -8.37
CA VAL A 93 8.35 -5.58 -9.82
C VAL A 93 7.52 -4.45 -10.46
N THR A 94 6.75 -3.70 -9.68
CA THR A 94 5.86 -2.64 -10.17
C THR A 94 6.60 -1.31 -10.29
N PRO A 95 6.52 -0.60 -11.42
CA PRO A 95 7.14 0.72 -11.57
C PRO A 95 6.28 1.83 -10.96
N TYR A 96 6.95 2.87 -10.42
CA TYR A 96 6.32 4.09 -9.93
C TYR A 96 6.85 5.31 -10.70
N PRO A 97 6.43 5.52 -11.96
CA PRO A 97 6.90 6.65 -12.77
C PRO A 97 6.44 8.00 -12.23
N ASP A 98 5.35 8.01 -11.46
CA ASP A 98 4.85 9.18 -10.77
C ASP A 98 5.23 9.12 -9.29
N PRO A 99 6.05 10.06 -8.78
CA PRO A 99 6.43 10.10 -7.37
C PRO A 99 5.24 10.18 -6.41
N ARG A 100 4.07 10.65 -6.87
CA ARG A 100 2.84 10.66 -6.05
C ARG A 100 2.37 9.26 -5.72
N HIS A 101 2.64 8.28 -6.57
CA HIS A 101 2.26 6.88 -6.36
C HIS A 101 3.41 6.05 -5.78
N ALA A 102 4.58 6.65 -5.55
CA ALA A 102 5.71 5.97 -4.95
C ALA A 102 5.50 5.78 -3.44
N PRO A 103 5.69 4.56 -2.93
CA PRO A 103 5.60 4.30 -1.50
C PRO A 103 6.76 4.91 -0.72
N LEU A 104 6.64 4.93 0.60
CA LEU A 104 7.70 5.36 1.52
C LEU A 104 8.97 4.54 1.33
N ASP A 105 10.09 5.25 1.47
CA ASP A 105 11.44 4.81 1.12
C ASP A 105 11.51 4.42 -0.36
N HIS A 106 11.63 5.37 -1.30
CA HIS A 106 11.71 5.03 -2.72
C HIS A 106 13.10 5.28 -3.32
N GLY A 107 13.79 4.17 -3.59
CA GLY A 107 15.12 4.05 -4.19
C GLY A 107 15.27 2.61 -4.69
N LYS A 108 16.17 1.81 -4.09
CA LYS A 108 16.29 0.35 -4.39
C LYS A 108 15.47 -0.55 -3.47
N LYS A 109 14.83 0.00 -2.44
CA LYS A 109 13.96 -0.75 -1.51
C LYS A 109 12.67 0.03 -1.28
N ILE A 110 11.64 -0.62 -0.73
CA ILE A 110 10.39 -0.01 -0.26
C ILE A 110 9.95 -0.67 1.05
N LYS A 111 9.15 0.04 1.86
CA LYS A 111 8.48 -0.53 3.03
C LYS A 111 7.18 -1.22 2.62
N PHE A 112 7.09 -2.51 2.92
CA PHE A 112 5.94 -3.36 2.63
C PHE A 112 5.48 -4.05 3.91
N LEU A 113 4.18 -4.09 4.15
CA LEU A 113 3.57 -4.83 5.24
C LEU A 113 2.87 -6.07 4.67
N PRO A 114 3.47 -7.27 4.80
CA PRO A 114 2.82 -8.50 4.39
C PRO A 114 1.54 -8.74 5.16
N ASP A 115 0.55 -9.33 4.50
CA ASP A 115 -0.70 -9.75 5.13
C ASP A 115 -1.27 -10.96 4.38
N ASP A 116 -1.19 -12.13 5.01
CA ASP A 116 -1.67 -13.42 4.47
C ASP A 116 -3.19 -13.48 4.36
N THR A 117 -3.90 -12.49 4.89
CA THR A 117 -5.36 -12.34 4.74
C THR A 117 -5.75 -11.31 3.69
N ALA A 118 -4.77 -10.62 3.08
CA ALA A 118 -5.00 -9.58 2.09
C ALA A 118 -5.08 -10.12 0.65
N ASP A 119 -5.76 -11.24 0.42
CA ASP A 119 -5.97 -11.73 -0.94
C ASP A 119 -6.91 -10.78 -1.72
N PRO A 120 -6.60 -10.44 -2.99
CA PRO A 120 -7.49 -9.63 -3.81
C PRO A 120 -8.78 -10.39 -4.11
N VAL A 121 -9.89 -9.65 -4.24
CA VAL A 121 -11.14 -10.24 -4.70
C VAL A 121 -11.07 -10.43 -6.21
N VAL A 122 -11.38 -11.62 -6.72
CA VAL A 122 -11.35 -11.89 -8.16
C VAL A 122 -12.74 -11.75 -8.76
N VAL A 123 -12.92 -10.79 -9.67
CA VAL A 123 -14.18 -10.56 -10.40
C VAL A 123 -13.92 -10.74 -11.89
N ARG A 124 -14.61 -11.69 -12.53
CA ARG A 124 -14.44 -12.02 -13.97
C ARG A 124 -12.97 -12.25 -14.36
N GLY A 125 -12.22 -12.94 -13.49
CA GLY A 125 -10.79 -13.24 -13.69
C GLY A 125 -9.86 -12.05 -13.47
N GLN A 126 -10.36 -10.91 -12.96
CA GLN A 126 -9.57 -9.73 -12.66
C GLN A 126 -9.39 -9.55 -11.14
N PRO A 127 -8.14 -9.39 -10.65
CA PRO A 127 -7.91 -9.07 -9.25
C PRO A 127 -8.34 -7.62 -8.98
N ILE A 128 -9.25 -7.46 -8.02
CA ILE A 128 -9.71 -6.18 -7.51
C ILE A 128 -9.00 -5.93 -6.17
N PRO A 129 -8.28 -4.80 -6.02
CA PRO A 129 -7.57 -4.50 -4.79
C PRO A 129 -8.54 -4.27 -3.63
N LEU A 130 -8.07 -4.59 -2.43
CA LEU A 130 -8.72 -4.20 -1.18
C LEU A 130 -8.71 -2.67 -1.02
N PRO A 131 -9.68 -2.11 -0.27
CA PRO A 131 -9.79 -0.67 -0.07
C PRO A 131 -8.52 -0.05 0.52
N LEU A 132 -8.28 1.22 0.21
CA LEU A 132 -7.26 2.02 0.88
C LEU A 132 -7.55 2.12 2.38
N ARG A 133 -6.50 2.22 3.19
CA ARG A 133 -6.64 2.42 4.64
C ARG A 133 -5.90 3.68 5.05
N PHE A 134 -6.58 4.60 5.73
CA PHE A 134 -6.04 5.90 6.12
C PHE A 134 -5.80 5.99 7.63
N PHE A 135 -4.70 6.62 8.04
CA PHE A 135 -4.28 6.73 9.44
C PHE A 135 -3.76 8.12 9.77
N ALA A 136 -4.21 8.67 10.90
CA ALA A 136 -3.64 9.88 11.48
C ALA A 136 -2.28 9.54 12.12
N VAL A 137 -1.29 10.42 11.98
CA VAL A 137 0.06 10.18 12.53
C VAL A 137 0.23 10.70 13.95
N ASP A 138 -0.73 11.49 14.44
CA ASP A 138 -0.73 12.08 15.76
C ASP A 138 -2.15 12.18 16.34
N ASP A 139 -2.23 12.74 17.55
CA ASP A 139 -3.47 12.86 18.32
C ASP A 139 -4.34 14.07 17.94
N ASN A 140 -4.02 14.81 16.87
CA ASN A 140 -4.81 15.96 16.45
C ASN A 140 -6.28 15.54 16.15
N PRO A 141 -7.27 16.07 16.90
CA PRO A 141 -8.67 15.70 16.72
C PRO A 141 -9.21 16.01 15.32
N GLU A 142 -8.79 17.11 14.71
CA GLU A 142 -9.22 17.48 13.34
C GLU A 142 -8.66 16.50 12.31
N LEU A 143 -7.40 16.09 12.46
CA LEU A 143 -6.79 15.09 11.60
C LEU A 143 -7.47 13.73 11.74
N LYS A 144 -7.77 13.31 12.97
CA LYS A 144 -8.50 12.07 13.25
C LYS A 144 -9.89 12.08 12.60
N ALA A 145 -10.64 13.18 12.72
CA ALA A 145 -11.93 13.34 12.06
C ALA A 145 -11.81 13.30 10.53
N TYR A 146 -10.80 13.96 9.98
CA TYR A 146 -10.53 13.96 8.54
C TYR A 146 -10.19 12.56 8.01
N VAL A 147 -9.33 11.82 8.70
CA VAL A 147 -8.96 10.44 8.35
C VAL A 147 -10.15 9.48 8.49
N ALA A 148 -10.98 9.64 9.53
CA ALA A 148 -12.20 8.85 9.68
C ALA A 148 -13.16 9.07 8.49
N GLU A 149 -13.30 10.31 8.03
CA GLU A 149 -14.10 10.64 6.86
C GLU A 149 -13.53 10.04 5.56
N LEU A 150 -12.20 10.02 5.39
CA LEU A 150 -11.57 9.35 4.25
C LEU A 150 -11.87 7.85 4.24
N ASN A 151 -11.70 7.18 5.38
CA ASN A 151 -12.01 5.75 5.51
C ASN A 151 -13.50 5.48 5.22
N ARG A 152 -14.42 6.34 5.68
CA ARG A 152 -15.86 6.21 5.39
C ARG A 152 -16.13 6.30 3.88
N LYS A 153 -15.57 7.31 3.20
CA LYS A 153 -15.75 7.49 1.74
C LYS A 153 -15.19 6.34 0.93
N GLU A 154 -14.03 5.83 1.33
CA GLU A 154 -13.40 4.68 0.67
C GLU A 154 -14.30 3.44 0.79
N GLN A 155 -14.82 3.15 1.98
CA GLN A 155 -15.75 2.04 2.19
C GLN A 155 -17.04 2.20 1.37
N GLU A 156 -17.58 3.41 1.27
CA GLU A 156 -18.76 3.70 0.46
C GLU A 156 -18.50 3.49 -1.03
N ALA A 157 -17.35 3.95 -1.53
CA ALA A 157 -16.94 3.76 -2.91
C ALA A 157 -16.81 2.27 -3.24
N CYS A 158 -16.14 1.48 -2.37
CA CYS A 158 -16.01 0.04 -2.56
C CYS A 158 -17.36 -0.69 -2.53
N ARG A 159 -18.27 -0.33 -1.62
CA ARG A 159 -19.63 -0.92 -1.55
C ARG A 159 -20.45 -0.60 -2.80
N SER A 160 -20.36 0.63 -3.31
CA SER A 160 -21.06 1.06 -4.53
C SER A 160 -20.58 0.29 -5.77
N LEU A 161 -19.29 -0.03 -5.84
CA LEU A 161 -18.73 -0.88 -6.90
C LEU A 161 -19.20 -2.34 -6.75
N ALA A 162 -19.23 -2.86 -5.52
CA ALA A 162 -19.68 -4.22 -5.26
C ALA A 162 -21.17 -4.45 -5.58
N SER A 163 -22.03 -3.44 -5.45
CA SER A 163 -23.45 -3.55 -5.82
C SER A 163 -23.72 -3.46 -7.33
N GLN A 164 -22.69 -3.15 -8.13
CA GLN A 164 -22.77 -3.04 -9.59
C GLN A 164 -22.06 -4.20 -10.32
N ALA A 165 -21.34 -5.07 -9.60
CA ALA A 165 -20.56 -6.19 -10.13
C ALA A 165 -21.40 -7.45 -10.36
#